data_AF-A0A8T2W0N7-F1
#
_entry.id   AF-A0A8T2W0N7-F1
#
_cell.length_a   1.000
_cell.length_b   1.000
_cell.length_c   1.000
_cell.angle_alpha   90.00
_cell.angle_beta   90.00
_cell.angle_gamma   90.00
#
_symmetry.space_group_name_H-M   'P 1'
#
loop_
_entity.id
_entity.type
_entity.pdbx_description
1 polymer ?
#
loop_
_entity_poly.entity_id
_entity_poly.type
_entity_poly.pdbx_seq_one_letter_code
_entity_poly.pdbx_strand_id
1 'polypeptide(L)'
;MVAILKLTRAKPSLTTIKANNPSFNGLRYTKQRSTTVSNASLINNNPNNISYVPFREASISKAVVVDCTHPDAPTFTHHKSARNPEGLEPADTSTGLVLNALASGSAFPGWLDRDAVTVNHFDGDALFSVWAFIHRADAMHYEELLRIAAALHDFRELDFDGTGSAAKLAHQALALCCWINTIERAQFTPPFEESDADEKFSFFLANLGIFLENPENFKDIWQPEYEQVLEDYKLIEKQGQVKKYPEIGVAIVRCPRPVHYYALFSHTLDCDVVVSFQHRDCDEDKDTPSDKRADSGSGSGVNGSGWRYEVEEKYTQFVNVWSRPVTARLDMTPLASFLNEIDTHRAVDCDWASPRLVDSGPLLRLDSHGQKLLKAQRYGHPTARPMHTSGLPPEIFENVILSFFKFGLQGVAPRVGGFGWDELHQLNANKIDWNVWKAQIKASLDI
;
A
#
# COMPACT_ATOMS: atom_id res chain seq x y z
N MET A 1 -14.12 -12.25 55.62
CA MET A 1 -14.56 -13.48 54.93
C MET A 1 -15.41 -13.08 53.73
N VAL A 2 -14.79 -12.93 52.56
CA VAL A 2 -15.50 -12.77 51.26
C VAL A 2 -14.71 -13.63 50.28
N ALA A 3 -15.38 -14.60 49.67
CA ALA A 3 -14.79 -15.63 48.83
C ALA A 3 -14.46 -15.10 47.43
N ILE A 4 -13.25 -15.42 46.96
CA ILE A 4 -12.73 -15.13 45.63
C ILE A 4 -13.12 -16.29 44.70
N LEU A 5 -13.95 -16.01 43.70
CA LEU A 5 -14.25 -16.92 42.59
C LEU A 5 -13.33 -16.57 41.41
N LYS A 6 -12.34 -17.44 41.15
CA LYS A 6 -11.50 -17.41 39.95
C LYS A 6 -12.29 -18.00 38.77
N LEU A 7 -12.60 -17.17 37.77
CA LEU A 7 -13.06 -17.62 36.45
C LEU A 7 -11.87 -17.73 35.51
N THR A 8 -11.43 -18.96 35.25
CA THR A 8 -10.50 -19.29 34.17
C THR A 8 -11.24 -19.29 32.84
N ARG A 9 -10.93 -18.33 31.94
CA ARG A 9 -11.39 -18.36 30.54
C ARG A 9 -10.51 -19.32 29.75
N ALA A 10 -11.11 -20.40 29.24
CA ALA A 10 -10.51 -21.25 28.22
C ALA A 10 -10.46 -20.49 26.88
N LYS A 11 -9.32 -20.56 26.18
CA LYS A 11 -9.17 -20.07 24.80
C LYS A 11 -9.97 -20.97 23.85
N PRO A 12 -10.76 -20.42 22.91
CA PRO A 12 -11.38 -21.23 21.86
C PRO A 12 -10.30 -21.75 20.91
N SER A 13 -10.41 -23.03 20.52
CA SER A 13 -9.57 -23.63 19.50
C SER A 13 -9.87 -23.01 18.14
N LEU A 14 -8.87 -22.41 17.51
CA LEU A 14 -8.92 -21.99 16.12
C LEU A 14 -9.01 -23.23 15.23
N THR A 15 -10.20 -23.48 14.69
CA THR A 15 -10.41 -24.41 13.58
C THR A 15 -9.77 -23.80 12.33
N THR A 16 -8.79 -24.50 11.77
CA THR A 16 -8.04 -24.13 10.57
C THR A 16 -8.98 -23.90 9.38
N ILE A 17 -9.12 -22.64 8.95
CA ILE A 17 -9.60 -22.33 7.61
C ILE A 17 -8.43 -22.62 6.66
N LYS A 18 -8.50 -23.75 5.94
CA LYS A 18 -7.56 -24.07 4.86
C LYS A 18 -7.92 -23.19 3.66
N ALA A 19 -7.11 -22.18 3.37
CA ALA A 19 -7.10 -21.55 2.06
C ALA A 19 -6.53 -22.56 1.06
N ASN A 20 -7.38 -23.08 0.17
CA ASN A 20 -6.97 -23.95 -0.93
C ASN A 20 -6.35 -23.07 -2.03
N ASN A 21 -5.04 -22.79 -1.93
CA ASN A 21 -4.28 -22.22 -3.03
C ASN A 21 -3.24 -23.26 -3.51
N PRO A 22 -3.46 -23.95 -4.64
CA PRO A 22 -2.64 -25.10 -5.06
C PRO A 22 -1.20 -24.75 -5.49
N SER A 23 -0.83 -23.47 -5.61
CA SER A 23 0.52 -23.03 -5.99
C SER A 23 1.52 -22.92 -4.83
N PHE A 24 1.10 -23.06 -3.56
CA PHE A 24 1.97 -22.81 -2.39
C PHE A 24 2.42 -24.06 -1.62
N ASN A 25 2.01 -25.28 -2.02
CA ASN A 25 2.34 -26.50 -1.28
C ASN A 25 3.79 -27.01 -1.45
N GLY A 26 4.62 -26.33 -2.27
CA GLY A 26 6.00 -26.74 -2.56
C GLY A 26 7.08 -26.10 -1.67
N LEU A 27 6.85 -24.90 -1.13
CA LEU A 27 7.81 -24.20 -0.27
C LEU A 27 7.54 -24.51 1.20
N ARG A 28 7.71 -25.78 1.59
CA ARG A 28 8.03 -26.06 2.99
C ARG A 28 9.42 -25.51 3.23
N TYR A 29 9.51 -24.27 3.67
CA TYR A 29 10.65 -23.83 4.48
C TYR A 29 10.64 -24.77 5.68
N THR A 30 11.42 -25.85 5.59
CA THR A 30 11.79 -26.56 6.80
C THR A 30 12.37 -25.47 7.67
N LYS A 31 11.87 -25.34 8.90
CA LYS A 31 12.49 -24.55 9.95
C LYS A 31 13.87 -25.19 10.12
N GLN A 32 14.80 -24.87 9.21
CA GLN A 32 16.19 -25.23 9.32
C GLN A 32 16.54 -24.60 10.65
N ARG A 33 16.75 -25.47 11.65
CA ARG A 33 17.53 -25.11 12.81
C ARG A 33 18.70 -24.35 12.23
N SER A 34 18.79 -23.07 12.59
CA SER A 34 19.93 -22.22 12.34
C SER A 34 21.19 -23.07 12.50
N THR A 35 21.66 -23.62 11.39
CA THR A 35 23.04 -24.01 11.27
C THR A 35 23.68 -22.66 11.19
N THR A 36 24.20 -22.22 12.33
CA THR A 36 25.27 -21.23 12.44
C THR A 36 26.36 -21.61 11.44
N VAL A 37 26.14 -21.28 10.17
CA VAL A 37 27.19 -20.81 9.31
C VAL A 37 27.65 -19.56 10.03
N SER A 38 28.89 -19.58 10.48
CA SER A 38 29.51 -18.45 11.16
C SER A 38 29.56 -17.25 10.20
N ASN A 39 28.47 -16.49 10.13
CA ASN A 39 28.31 -15.21 9.44
C ASN A 39 29.04 -14.07 10.17
N ALA A 40 30.16 -14.38 10.83
CA ALA A 40 30.91 -13.44 11.64
C ALA A 40 31.61 -12.35 10.80
N SER A 41 31.62 -12.43 9.47
CA SER A 41 32.33 -11.49 8.60
C SER A 41 31.47 -10.39 7.97
N LEU A 42 30.13 -10.45 8.05
CA LEU A 42 29.25 -9.40 7.49
C LEU A 42 28.41 -8.66 8.54
N ILE A 43 28.49 -9.05 9.83
CA ILE A 43 27.67 -8.47 10.91
C ILE A 43 28.37 -7.31 11.65
N ASN A 44 29.66 -7.02 11.39
CA ASN A 44 30.44 -6.17 12.30
C ASN A 44 31.18 -4.97 11.68
N ASN A 45 30.71 -4.43 10.56
CA ASN A 45 31.23 -3.14 10.05
C ASN A 45 30.30 -1.97 10.40
N ASN A 46 29.66 -1.97 11.57
CA ASN A 46 29.08 -0.74 12.10
C ASN A 46 30.09 -0.05 13.04
N PRO A 47 30.94 0.87 12.54
CA PRO A 47 31.93 1.54 13.37
C PRO A 47 31.30 2.38 14.49
N ASN A 48 30.01 2.69 14.40
CA ASN A 48 29.31 3.59 15.32
C ASN A 48 28.43 2.85 16.35
N ASN A 49 28.39 1.52 16.35
CA ASN A 49 27.57 0.71 17.29
C ASN A 49 26.07 1.09 17.29
N ILE A 50 25.53 1.54 16.15
CA ILE A 50 24.12 1.92 15.99
C ILE A 50 23.26 0.66 15.85
N SER A 51 22.12 0.60 16.54
CA SER A 51 21.19 -0.53 16.43
C SER A 51 19.73 -0.12 16.26
N TYR A 52 18.95 -1.01 15.66
CA TYR A 52 17.49 -0.96 15.77
C TYR A 52 17.08 -1.28 17.20
N VAL A 53 16.11 -0.53 17.73
CA VAL A 53 15.44 -0.82 19.00
C VAL A 53 13.93 -0.81 18.80
N PRO A 54 13.18 -1.78 19.36
CA PRO A 54 11.72 -1.77 19.30
C PRO A 54 11.11 -0.45 19.80
N PHE A 55 10.08 0.04 19.12
CA PHE A 55 9.48 1.36 19.40
C PHE A 55 9.08 1.57 20.86
N ARG A 56 8.53 0.53 21.49
CA ARG A 56 8.06 0.57 22.87
C ARG A 56 9.20 0.54 23.89
N GLU A 57 10.39 0.13 23.47
CA GLU A 57 11.59 0.02 24.31
C GLU A 57 12.55 1.19 24.08
N ALA A 58 12.35 1.95 23.00
CA ALA A 58 13.21 3.04 22.60
C ALA A 58 13.24 4.15 23.66
N SER A 59 14.45 4.53 24.07
CA SER A 59 14.66 5.75 24.83
C SER A 59 14.65 6.95 23.88
N ILE A 60 13.72 7.88 24.08
CA ILE A 60 13.59 9.12 23.29
C ILE A 60 14.91 9.90 23.22
N SER A 61 15.73 9.86 24.28
CA SER A 61 17.03 10.53 24.32
C SER A 61 18.16 9.82 23.57
N LYS A 62 17.92 8.59 23.07
CA LYS A 62 18.96 7.77 22.42
C LYS A 62 18.61 7.35 21.00
N ALA A 63 17.34 7.35 20.64
CA ALA A 63 16.87 6.91 19.34
C ALA A 63 16.46 8.09 18.44
N VAL A 64 16.74 7.95 17.15
CA VAL A 64 16.00 8.68 16.12
C VAL A 64 14.76 7.88 15.72
N VAL A 65 13.65 8.56 15.50
CA VAL A 65 12.43 7.92 15.00
C VAL A 65 12.37 8.11 13.49
N VAL A 66 12.26 7.01 12.75
CA VAL A 66 12.12 7.05 11.30
C VAL A 66 10.73 6.59 10.90
N ASP A 67 10.23 7.13 9.80
CA ASP A 67 8.99 6.72 9.17
C ASP A 67 7.72 6.76 10.04
N CYS A 68 7.77 7.44 11.17
CA CYS A 68 6.58 7.80 11.91
C CYS A 68 6.81 9.09 12.70
N THR A 69 5.72 9.69 13.17
CA THR A 69 5.79 10.89 13.99
C THR A 69 5.96 10.53 15.46
N HIS A 70 6.80 11.29 16.18
CA HIS A 70 6.90 11.21 17.63
C HIS A 70 6.83 12.62 18.23
N PRO A 71 6.09 12.84 19.34
CA PRO A 71 5.92 14.18 19.91
C PRO A 71 7.22 14.79 20.39
N ASP A 72 8.16 13.99 20.92
CA ASP A 72 9.36 14.50 21.62
C ASP A 72 10.70 14.07 21.02
N ALA A 73 10.72 13.16 20.04
CA ALA A 73 11.95 12.57 19.52
C ALA A 73 12.33 13.24 18.19
N PRO A 74 13.63 13.29 17.84
CA PRO A 74 14.04 13.68 16.49
C PRO A 74 13.47 12.70 15.46
N THR A 75 12.86 13.21 14.39
CA THR A 75 12.25 12.39 13.34
C THR A 75 12.93 12.54 11.97
N PHE A 76 12.92 11.47 11.18
CA PHE A 76 13.00 11.50 9.72
C PHE A 76 11.76 10.80 9.15
N THR A 77 10.75 11.56 8.76
CA THR A 77 9.51 10.98 8.20
C THR A 77 8.86 11.88 7.17
N HIS A 78 8.32 11.30 6.09
CA HIS A 78 7.50 12.05 5.13
C HIS A 78 6.08 12.34 5.66
N HIS A 79 5.73 11.83 6.84
CA HIS A 79 4.36 11.93 7.36
C HIS A 79 3.98 13.39 7.59
N LYS A 80 2.69 13.70 7.44
CA LYS A 80 2.17 15.04 7.77
C LYS A 80 2.45 15.34 9.24
N SER A 81 2.79 16.60 9.54
CA SER A 81 3.20 17.04 10.89
C SER A 81 4.54 16.48 11.38
N ALA A 82 5.42 16.04 10.46
CA ALA A 82 6.78 15.65 10.78
C ALA A 82 7.57 16.75 11.49
N ARG A 83 8.50 16.35 12.36
CA ARG A 83 9.47 17.22 13.05
C ARG A 83 10.89 16.98 12.54
N ASN A 84 11.02 16.91 11.21
CA ASN A 84 12.31 16.75 10.54
C ASN A 84 13.22 17.96 10.84
N PRO A 85 14.56 17.80 10.79
CA PRO A 85 15.47 18.89 11.13
C PRO A 85 15.34 20.04 10.13
N GLU A 86 15.39 21.28 10.63
CA GLU A 86 15.34 22.48 9.80
C GLU A 86 16.54 22.52 8.84
N GLY A 87 16.29 22.92 7.58
CA GLY A 87 17.31 23.00 6.54
C GLY A 87 17.66 21.67 5.86
N LEU A 88 17.05 20.55 6.27
CA LEU A 88 17.16 19.28 5.53
C LEU A 88 16.45 19.37 4.18
N GLU A 89 17.12 18.91 3.12
CA GLU A 89 16.50 18.77 1.80
C GLU A 89 15.32 17.80 1.90
N PRO A 90 14.10 18.20 1.46
CA PRO A 90 12.94 17.35 1.56
C PRO A 90 13.04 16.16 0.59
N ALA A 91 12.31 15.08 0.91
CA ALA A 91 12.19 13.90 0.06
C ALA A 91 10.78 13.32 0.18
N ASP A 92 10.39 12.53 -0.81
CA ASP A 92 9.08 11.87 -0.82
C ASP A 92 8.97 10.73 0.18
N THR A 93 10.09 10.16 0.60
CA THR A 93 10.16 9.01 1.52
C THR A 93 11.01 9.31 2.74
N SER A 94 10.71 8.63 3.84
CA SER A 94 11.49 8.66 5.07
C SER A 94 12.92 8.17 4.81
N THR A 95 13.09 7.16 3.94
CA THR A 95 14.40 6.70 3.48
C THR A 95 15.16 7.80 2.76
N GLY A 96 14.48 8.53 1.87
CA GLY A 96 15.06 9.66 1.17
C GLY A 96 15.52 10.78 2.11
N LEU A 97 14.77 11.04 3.19
CA LEU A 97 15.16 12.01 4.22
C LEU A 97 16.40 11.55 5.00
N VAL A 98 16.47 10.27 5.37
CA VAL A 98 17.67 9.69 6.02
C VAL A 98 18.89 9.82 5.10
N LEU A 99 18.76 9.46 3.82
CA LEU A 99 19.84 9.55 2.84
C LEU A 99 20.29 11.00 2.60
N ASN A 100 19.36 11.96 2.49
CA ASN A 100 19.68 13.39 2.40
C ASN A 100 20.46 13.87 3.63
N ALA A 101 20.08 13.41 4.83
CA ALA A 101 20.77 13.74 6.06
C ALA A 101 22.19 13.16 6.08
N LEU A 102 22.37 11.90 5.67
CA LEU A 102 23.68 11.25 5.58
C LEU A 102 24.60 11.93 4.55
N ALA A 103 24.07 12.29 3.38
CA ALA A 103 24.80 13.00 2.34
C ALA A 103 25.28 14.40 2.80
N SER A 104 24.55 15.01 3.74
CA SER A 104 24.91 16.29 4.37
C SER A 104 26.03 16.16 5.43
N GLY A 105 26.50 14.96 5.72
CA GLY A 105 27.58 14.71 6.69
C GLY A 105 27.14 14.93 8.13
N SER A 106 27.83 15.80 8.87
CA SER A 106 27.55 16.08 10.30
C SER A 106 26.61 17.27 10.53
N ALA A 107 25.88 17.71 9.50
CA ALA A 107 25.04 18.92 9.53
C ALA A 107 23.86 18.86 10.52
N PHE A 108 23.47 17.67 10.98
CA PHE A 108 22.28 17.46 11.83
C PHE A 108 22.62 16.79 13.18
N PRO A 109 23.37 17.49 14.08
CA PRO A 109 23.58 17.02 15.45
C PRO A 109 22.24 16.92 16.19
N GLY A 110 22.09 15.95 17.08
CA GLY A 110 20.82 15.58 17.70
C GLY A 110 19.97 14.61 16.89
N TRP A 111 20.26 14.41 15.59
CA TRP A 111 19.63 13.38 14.75
C TRP A 111 20.65 12.29 14.37
N LEU A 112 21.78 12.67 13.77
CA LEU A 112 22.78 11.73 13.26
C LEU A 112 23.78 11.26 14.32
N ASP A 113 23.75 11.82 15.53
CA ASP A 113 24.57 11.40 16.68
C ASP A 113 23.87 10.37 17.58
N ARG A 114 22.69 9.87 17.17
CA ARG A 114 21.95 8.86 17.91
C ARG A 114 22.54 7.46 17.70
N ASP A 115 22.65 6.73 18.80
CA ASP A 115 23.15 5.35 18.83
C ASP A 115 22.05 4.32 18.53
N ALA A 116 20.81 4.77 18.34
CA ALA A 116 19.68 3.89 18.05
C ALA A 116 18.73 4.51 17.01
N VAL A 117 17.98 3.64 16.33
CA VAL A 117 16.89 4.00 15.42
C VAL A 117 15.68 3.15 15.73
N THR A 118 14.48 3.72 15.57
CA THR A 118 13.22 3.05 15.86
C THR A 118 12.09 3.52 14.97
N VAL A 119 11.03 2.73 14.86
CA VAL A 119 9.82 2.98 14.08
C VAL A 119 8.68 2.14 14.63
N ASN A 120 7.43 2.62 14.54
CA ASN A 120 6.27 2.00 15.20
C ASN A 120 5.50 0.98 14.34
N HIS A 121 5.91 0.76 13.10
CA HIS A 121 5.31 -0.19 12.18
C HIS A 121 6.37 -0.75 11.22
N PHE A 122 5.99 -1.74 10.43
CA PHE A 122 6.85 -2.33 9.41
C PHE A 122 6.24 -2.15 8.03
N ASP A 123 7.02 -1.58 7.13
CA ASP A 123 6.89 -1.65 5.68
C ASP A 123 8.29 -1.42 5.05
N GLY A 124 8.35 -1.28 3.73
CA GLY A 124 9.58 -1.08 2.99
C GLY A 124 10.28 0.23 3.30
N ASP A 125 9.57 1.36 3.36
CA ASP A 125 10.20 2.65 3.64
C ASP A 125 10.75 2.71 5.08
N ALA A 126 10.01 2.17 6.05
CA ALA A 126 10.51 1.96 7.40
C ALA A 126 11.76 1.07 7.42
N LEU A 127 11.74 -0.08 6.73
CA LEU A 127 12.88 -1.01 6.64
C LEU A 127 14.12 -0.34 6.06
N PHE A 128 14.00 0.33 4.92
CA PHE A 128 15.12 0.96 4.24
C PHE A 128 15.65 2.16 5.04
N SER A 129 14.77 2.94 5.70
CA SER A 129 15.17 4.02 6.60
C SER A 129 16.00 3.53 7.78
N VAL A 130 15.51 2.48 8.47
CA VAL A 130 16.22 1.85 9.60
C VAL A 130 17.56 1.30 9.15
N TRP A 131 17.58 0.54 8.05
CA TRP A 131 18.81 -0.04 7.53
C TRP A 131 19.82 1.02 7.11
N ALA A 132 19.38 2.08 6.42
CA ALA A 132 20.24 3.17 5.99
C ALA A 132 20.88 3.90 7.18
N PHE A 133 20.13 4.10 8.26
CA PHE A 133 20.66 4.75 9.46
C PHE A 133 21.72 3.91 10.19
N ILE A 134 21.54 2.58 10.22
CA ILE A 134 22.48 1.62 10.83
C ILE A 134 23.74 1.45 9.95
N HIS A 135 23.55 1.26 8.64
CA HIS A 135 24.59 0.91 7.67
C HIS A 135 24.97 2.09 6.78
N ARG A 136 25.30 3.23 7.39
CA ARG A 136 25.43 4.53 6.69
C ARG A 136 26.31 4.52 5.44
N ALA A 137 27.49 3.90 5.51
CA ALA A 137 28.42 3.86 4.38
C ALA A 137 27.87 3.03 3.21
N ASP A 138 27.34 1.85 3.51
CA ASP A 138 26.73 0.96 2.51
C ASP A 138 25.45 1.57 1.94
N ALA A 139 24.67 2.29 2.76
CA ALA A 139 23.48 3.01 2.32
C ALA A 139 23.80 4.06 1.26
N MET A 140 24.90 4.79 1.41
CA MET A 140 25.36 5.73 0.38
C MET A 140 25.87 5.01 -0.87
N HIS A 141 26.40 3.78 -0.75
CA HIS A 141 26.75 2.96 -1.91
C HIS A 141 25.51 2.51 -2.71
N TYR A 142 24.41 2.20 -2.02
CA TYR A 142 23.15 1.75 -2.63
C TYR A 142 22.08 2.85 -2.75
N GLU A 143 22.48 4.12 -2.67
CA GLU A 143 21.56 5.25 -2.49
C GLU A 143 20.42 5.27 -3.52
N GLU A 144 20.75 5.24 -4.82
CA GLU A 144 19.76 5.32 -5.90
C GLU A 144 18.74 4.17 -5.84
N LEU A 145 19.22 2.94 -5.59
CA LEU A 145 18.37 1.77 -5.48
C LEU A 145 17.43 1.88 -4.27
N LEU A 146 17.94 2.29 -3.11
CA LEU A 146 17.15 2.43 -1.89
C LEU A 146 16.06 3.51 -2.03
N ARG A 147 16.35 4.63 -2.71
CA ARG A 147 15.34 5.66 -2.99
C ARG A 147 14.20 5.14 -3.85
N ILE A 148 14.55 4.45 -4.94
CA ILE A 148 13.55 3.88 -5.86
C ILE A 148 12.74 2.78 -5.17
N ALA A 149 13.39 1.91 -4.42
CA ALA A 149 12.72 0.83 -3.70
C ALA A 149 11.77 1.35 -2.60
N ALA A 150 12.18 2.36 -1.83
CA ALA A 150 11.31 3.01 -0.85
C ALA A 150 10.07 3.63 -1.52
N ALA A 151 10.27 4.43 -2.57
CA ALA A 151 9.17 5.06 -3.31
C ALA A 151 8.24 4.01 -3.95
N LEU A 152 8.80 2.94 -4.51
CA LEU A 152 8.03 1.84 -5.07
C LEU A 152 7.22 1.14 -3.98
N HIS A 153 7.78 0.89 -2.80
CA HIS A 153 7.04 0.18 -1.75
C HIS A 153 5.85 0.98 -1.22
N ASP A 154 6.02 2.29 -1.02
CA ASP A 154 4.96 3.17 -0.50
C ASP A 154 3.93 3.57 -1.55
N PHE A 155 4.42 4.09 -2.68
CA PHE A 155 3.57 4.66 -3.71
C PHE A 155 3.15 3.64 -4.75
N ARG A 156 3.86 2.51 -4.85
CA ARG A 156 3.56 1.41 -5.79
C ARG A 156 3.69 1.81 -7.25
N GLU A 157 4.43 2.89 -7.48
CA GLU A 157 4.61 3.51 -8.78
C GLU A 157 6.05 3.32 -9.25
N LEU A 158 6.22 2.86 -10.49
CA LEU A 158 7.51 2.76 -11.14
C LEU A 158 7.36 2.87 -12.65
N ASP A 159 8.26 3.61 -13.30
CA ASP A 159 8.35 3.60 -14.76
C ASP A 159 9.17 2.39 -15.23
N PHE A 160 8.52 1.48 -15.97
CA PHE A 160 9.14 0.29 -16.54
C PHE A 160 9.61 0.48 -17.99
N ASP A 161 9.27 1.58 -18.64
CA ASP A 161 9.52 1.82 -20.08
C ASP A 161 10.87 2.50 -20.34
N GLY A 162 11.62 2.79 -19.27
CA GLY A 162 12.96 3.36 -19.35
C GLY A 162 13.95 2.47 -20.12
N THR A 163 15.10 3.05 -20.47
CA THR A 163 16.24 2.32 -21.05
C THR A 163 17.51 2.56 -20.23
N GLY A 164 18.52 1.71 -20.40
CA GLY A 164 19.82 1.89 -19.75
C GLY A 164 19.81 1.63 -18.24
N SER A 165 20.58 2.44 -17.49
CA SER A 165 20.79 2.26 -16.05
C SER A 165 19.53 2.47 -15.22
N ALA A 166 18.68 3.43 -15.59
CA ALA A 166 17.43 3.72 -14.88
C ALA A 166 16.48 2.51 -14.89
N ALA A 167 16.30 1.88 -16.06
CA ALA A 167 15.49 0.66 -16.17
C ALA A 167 16.08 -0.50 -15.35
N LYS A 168 17.40 -0.65 -15.36
CA LYS A 168 18.07 -1.68 -14.54
C LYS A 168 17.79 -1.47 -13.05
N LEU A 169 17.89 -0.24 -12.55
CA LEU A 169 17.58 0.11 -11.16
C LEU A 169 16.11 -0.13 -10.83
N ALA A 170 15.20 0.24 -11.72
CA ALA A 170 13.76 -0.01 -11.58
C ALA A 170 13.46 -1.51 -11.41
N HIS A 171 14.04 -2.37 -12.25
CA HIS A 171 13.89 -3.82 -12.12
C HIS A 171 14.53 -4.39 -10.84
N GLN A 172 15.67 -3.87 -10.40
CA GLN A 172 16.29 -4.25 -9.14
C GLN A 172 15.43 -3.85 -7.93
N ALA A 173 14.85 -2.65 -7.95
CA ALA A 173 13.93 -2.18 -6.93
C ALA A 173 12.66 -3.03 -6.87
N LEU A 174 12.10 -3.40 -8.03
CA LEU A 174 10.96 -4.29 -8.09
C LEU A 174 11.29 -5.67 -7.51
N ALA A 175 12.43 -6.27 -7.88
CA ALA A 175 12.85 -7.55 -7.32
C ALA A 175 13.00 -7.50 -5.79
N LEU A 176 13.58 -6.41 -5.26
CA LEU A 176 13.69 -6.20 -3.81
C LEU A 176 12.32 -6.11 -3.13
N CYS A 177 11.38 -5.34 -3.69
CA CYS A 177 10.03 -5.21 -3.15
C CYS A 177 9.26 -6.54 -3.22
N CYS A 178 9.38 -7.30 -4.32
CA CYS A 178 8.79 -8.63 -4.46
C CYS A 178 9.36 -9.64 -3.45
N TRP A 179 10.66 -9.57 -3.15
CA TRP A 179 11.27 -10.38 -2.09
C TRP A 179 10.65 -10.08 -0.72
N ILE A 180 10.57 -8.80 -0.34
CA ILE A 180 9.98 -8.37 0.94
C ILE A 180 8.53 -8.85 1.04
N ASN A 181 7.72 -8.52 0.03
CA ASN A 181 6.31 -8.91 -0.06
C ASN A 181 6.10 -10.43 0.07
N THR A 182 6.90 -11.22 -0.66
CA THR A 182 6.75 -12.67 -0.67
C THR A 182 7.13 -13.29 0.67
N ILE A 183 8.22 -12.83 1.28
CA ILE A 183 8.63 -13.31 2.61
C ILE A 183 7.61 -12.90 3.67
N GLU A 184 7.13 -11.65 3.66
CA GLU A 184 6.15 -11.16 4.62
C GLU A 184 4.89 -12.02 4.61
N ARG A 185 4.30 -12.24 3.43
CA ARG A 185 3.10 -13.08 3.28
C ARG A 185 3.33 -14.54 3.68
N ALA A 186 4.54 -15.06 3.50
CA ALA A 186 4.84 -16.47 3.73
C ALA A 186 5.18 -16.79 5.19
N GLN A 187 5.80 -15.86 5.91
CA GLN A 187 6.42 -16.14 7.22
C GLN A 187 5.84 -15.34 8.38
N PHE A 188 5.13 -14.26 8.10
CA PHE A 188 4.70 -13.29 9.10
C PHE A 188 3.19 -13.03 9.05
N THR A 189 2.70 -12.26 10.02
CA THR A 189 1.32 -11.76 9.99
C THR A 189 1.13 -10.84 8.79
N PRO A 190 -0.09 -10.79 8.22
CA PRO A 190 -0.39 -9.94 7.08
C PRO A 190 0.08 -8.48 7.28
N PRO A 191 0.36 -7.74 6.18
CA PRO A 191 0.79 -6.35 6.27
C PRO A 191 -0.16 -5.51 7.14
N PHE A 192 0.40 -4.56 7.88
CA PHE A 192 -0.30 -3.66 8.82
C PHE A 192 -0.91 -4.32 10.06
N GLU A 193 -0.59 -5.60 10.32
CA GLU A 193 -0.72 -6.19 11.66
C GLU A 193 0.60 -5.94 12.42
N GLU A 194 0.54 -5.13 13.49
CA GLU A 194 1.73 -4.70 14.24
C GLU A 194 2.26 -5.76 15.23
N SER A 195 1.67 -6.95 15.25
CA SER A 195 1.98 -7.94 16.28
C SER A 195 3.35 -8.59 16.19
N ASP A 196 3.99 -8.54 15.01
CA ASP A 196 5.30 -9.14 14.75
C ASP A 196 6.26 -8.21 13.99
N ALA A 197 6.06 -6.88 14.11
CA ALA A 197 6.89 -5.89 13.43
C ALA A 197 8.39 -6.02 13.80
N ASP A 198 8.70 -6.27 15.08
CA ASP A 198 10.08 -6.41 15.55
C ASP A 198 10.76 -7.68 15.00
N GLU A 199 10.02 -8.78 14.87
CA GLU A 199 10.48 -10.01 14.23
C GLU A 199 10.73 -9.81 12.74
N LYS A 200 9.88 -9.04 12.06
CA LYS A 200 10.10 -8.63 10.65
C LYS A 200 11.38 -7.82 10.51
N PHE A 201 11.59 -6.78 11.31
CA PHE A 201 12.85 -6.00 11.30
C PHE A 201 14.06 -6.89 11.56
N SER A 202 14.00 -7.74 12.58
CA SER A 202 15.10 -8.65 12.91
C SER A 202 15.48 -9.55 11.74
N PHE A 203 14.49 -10.09 11.03
CA PHE A 203 14.72 -10.91 9.83
C PHE A 203 15.30 -10.08 8.68
N PHE A 204 14.64 -8.98 8.30
CA PHE A 204 14.99 -8.25 7.09
C PHE A 204 16.31 -7.48 7.25
N LEU A 205 16.59 -6.88 8.40
CA LEU A 205 17.87 -6.19 8.64
C LEU A 205 19.07 -7.15 8.53
N ALA A 206 18.90 -8.41 8.96
CA ALA A 206 19.95 -9.43 8.85
C ALA A 206 20.20 -9.90 7.41
N ASN A 207 19.24 -9.73 6.51
CA ASN A 207 19.30 -10.28 5.14
C ASN A 207 19.38 -9.21 4.04
N LEU A 208 19.02 -7.96 4.32
CA LEU A 208 18.94 -6.90 3.31
C LEU A 208 20.30 -6.61 2.66
N GLY A 209 21.39 -6.55 3.44
CA GLY A 209 22.74 -6.38 2.87
C GLY A 209 23.14 -7.52 1.92
N ILE A 210 22.79 -8.77 2.27
CA ILE A 210 23.05 -9.96 1.44
C ILE A 210 22.24 -9.88 0.13
N PHE A 211 20.99 -9.42 0.21
CA PHE A 211 20.17 -9.20 -0.96
C PHE A 211 20.77 -8.12 -1.86
N LEU A 212 21.16 -6.97 -1.31
CA LEU A 212 21.72 -5.84 -2.05
C LEU A 212 23.04 -6.22 -2.76
N GLU A 213 23.87 -7.06 -2.13
CA GLU A 213 25.11 -7.55 -2.72
C GLU A 213 24.84 -8.51 -3.90
N ASN A 214 23.90 -9.45 -3.74
CA ASN A 214 23.58 -10.41 -4.78
C ASN A 214 22.11 -10.86 -4.76
N PRO A 215 21.20 -10.15 -5.47
CA PRO A 215 19.77 -10.47 -5.51
C PRO A 215 19.46 -11.86 -6.08
N GLU A 216 20.34 -12.42 -6.91
CA GLU A 216 20.12 -13.75 -7.51
C GLU A 216 20.12 -14.87 -6.47
N ASN A 217 20.74 -14.66 -5.30
CA ASN A 217 20.67 -15.60 -4.18
C ASN A 217 19.24 -15.83 -3.68
N PHE A 218 18.33 -14.89 -3.95
CA PHE A 218 16.93 -14.94 -3.53
C PHE A 218 15.95 -15.09 -4.70
N LYS A 219 16.46 -15.41 -5.90
CA LYS A 219 15.67 -15.42 -7.14
C LYS A 219 14.40 -16.25 -7.06
N ASP A 220 14.50 -17.47 -6.54
CA ASP A 220 13.37 -18.39 -6.41
C ASP A 220 12.23 -17.84 -5.53
N ILE A 221 12.51 -16.81 -4.72
CA ILE A 221 11.54 -16.14 -3.86
C ILE A 221 10.88 -14.97 -4.58
N TRP A 222 11.66 -14.05 -5.19
CA TRP A 222 11.11 -12.82 -5.75
C TRP A 222 10.63 -12.96 -7.21
N GLN A 223 11.21 -13.87 -7.98
CA GLN A 223 10.96 -13.99 -9.42
C GLN A 223 9.48 -14.23 -9.76
N PRO A 224 8.74 -15.10 -9.06
CA PRO A 224 7.34 -15.36 -9.42
C PRO A 224 6.44 -14.12 -9.33
N GLU A 225 6.55 -13.33 -8.24
CA GLU A 225 5.77 -12.09 -8.10
C GLU A 225 6.25 -11.02 -9.08
N TYR A 226 7.56 -10.91 -9.31
CA TYR A 226 8.14 -10.02 -10.30
C TYR A 226 7.61 -10.30 -11.72
N GLU A 227 7.57 -11.57 -12.13
CA GLU A 227 7.06 -11.96 -13.46
C GLU A 227 5.56 -11.64 -13.60
N GLN A 228 4.76 -11.87 -12.55
CA GLN A 228 3.35 -11.50 -12.53
C GLN A 228 3.16 -9.99 -12.70
N VAL A 229 3.97 -9.16 -12.04
CA VAL A 229 3.91 -7.69 -12.18
C VAL A 229 4.15 -7.29 -13.63
N LEU A 230 5.19 -7.82 -14.27
CA LEU A 230 5.53 -7.48 -15.65
C LEU A 230 4.50 -8.01 -16.66
N GLU A 231 3.91 -9.18 -16.39
CA GLU A 231 2.81 -9.71 -17.20
C GLU A 231 1.58 -8.79 -17.13
N ASP A 232 1.18 -8.42 -15.92
CA ASP A 232 0.04 -7.54 -15.69
C ASP A 232 0.26 -6.13 -16.24
N TYR A 233 1.48 -5.61 -16.15
CA TYR A 233 1.84 -4.32 -16.76
C TYR A 233 1.61 -4.35 -18.27
N LYS A 234 2.10 -5.41 -18.94
CA LYS A 234 1.90 -5.62 -20.38
C LYS A 234 0.46 -5.92 -20.76
N LEU A 235 -0.31 -6.54 -19.86
CA LEU A 235 -1.74 -6.79 -20.08
C LEU A 235 -2.49 -5.47 -20.21
N ILE A 236 -2.21 -4.50 -19.33
CA ILE A 236 -2.83 -3.17 -19.39
C ILE A 236 -2.49 -2.48 -20.72
N GLU A 237 -1.23 -2.53 -21.16
CA GLU A 237 -0.82 -1.92 -22.44
C GLU A 237 -1.52 -2.53 -23.66
N LYS A 238 -1.64 -3.86 -23.68
CA LYS A 238 -2.12 -4.60 -24.86
C LYS A 238 -3.63 -4.71 -24.94
N GLN A 239 -4.29 -4.81 -23.78
CA GLN A 239 -5.72 -5.17 -23.68
C GLN A 239 -6.50 -4.23 -22.77
N GLY A 240 -5.83 -3.35 -22.02
CA GLY A 240 -6.47 -2.37 -21.16
C GLY A 240 -6.70 -1.02 -21.84
N GLN A 241 -7.21 -0.08 -21.05
CA GLN A 241 -7.29 1.33 -21.41
C GLN A 241 -6.93 2.18 -20.21
N VAL A 242 -6.02 3.14 -20.40
CA VAL A 242 -5.66 4.13 -19.37
C VAL A 242 -6.09 5.51 -19.86
N LYS A 243 -6.85 6.23 -19.05
CA LYS A 243 -7.24 7.63 -19.31
C LYS A 243 -6.93 8.48 -18.09
N LYS A 244 -6.06 9.47 -18.25
CA LYS A 244 -5.65 10.38 -17.18
C LYS A 244 -6.39 11.71 -17.29
N TYR A 245 -6.70 12.28 -16.13
CA TYR A 245 -7.35 13.57 -15.91
C TYR A 245 -6.46 14.39 -14.97
N PRO A 246 -5.32 14.91 -15.46
CA PRO A 246 -4.32 15.55 -14.62
C PRO A 246 -4.84 16.78 -13.88
N GLU A 247 -5.87 17.45 -14.40
CA GLU A 247 -6.50 18.61 -13.77
C GLU A 247 -7.18 18.30 -12.42
N ILE A 248 -7.50 17.04 -12.18
CA ILE A 248 -8.09 16.53 -10.93
C ILE A 248 -7.31 15.33 -10.35
N GLY A 249 -6.15 15.01 -10.92
CA GLY A 249 -5.29 13.91 -10.45
C GLY A 249 -5.92 12.51 -10.53
N VAL A 250 -6.89 12.29 -11.42
CA VAL A 250 -7.59 10.99 -11.56
C VAL A 250 -7.05 10.22 -12.77
N ALA A 251 -6.78 8.92 -12.59
CA ALA A 251 -6.57 7.98 -13.68
C ALA A 251 -7.66 6.91 -13.68
N ILE A 252 -8.24 6.65 -14.84
CA ILE A 252 -9.17 5.54 -15.08
C ILE A 252 -8.42 4.43 -15.80
N VAL A 253 -8.44 3.23 -15.24
CA VAL A 253 -7.82 2.05 -15.80
C VAL A 253 -8.88 0.97 -16.02
N ARG A 254 -9.08 0.58 -17.28
CA ARG A 254 -9.91 -0.56 -17.65
C ARG A 254 -9.04 -1.77 -17.92
N CYS A 255 -9.32 -2.88 -17.26
CA CYS A 255 -8.59 -4.14 -17.43
C CYS A 255 -9.56 -5.30 -17.65
N PRO A 256 -9.17 -6.33 -18.42
CA PRO A 256 -9.99 -7.53 -18.59
C PRO A 256 -10.08 -8.39 -17.32
N ARG A 257 -9.17 -8.19 -16.37
CA ARG A 257 -9.15 -8.88 -15.05
C ARG A 257 -8.48 -8.00 -14.00
N PRO A 258 -8.63 -8.29 -12.69
CA PRO A 258 -7.75 -7.72 -11.68
C PRO A 258 -6.28 -7.93 -12.04
N VAL A 259 -5.46 -6.95 -11.67
CA VAL A 259 -4.01 -6.89 -11.93
C VAL A 259 -3.27 -6.55 -10.65
N HIS A 260 -1.98 -6.89 -10.61
CA HIS A 260 -1.09 -6.56 -9.51
C HIS A 260 -1.01 -5.04 -9.29
N TYR A 261 -0.92 -4.58 -8.03
CA TYR A 261 -0.94 -3.14 -7.75
C TYR A 261 0.26 -2.40 -8.36
N TYR A 262 1.47 -2.99 -8.36
CA TYR A 262 2.63 -2.38 -9.01
C TYR A 262 2.36 -2.13 -10.51
N ALA A 263 1.75 -3.09 -11.21
CA ALA A 263 1.36 -2.89 -12.59
C ALA A 263 0.30 -1.78 -12.73
N LEU A 264 -0.75 -1.83 -11.90
CA LEU A 264 -1.85 -0.85 -11.94
C LEU A 264 -1.36 0.58 -11.68
N PHE A 265 -0.53 0.77 -10.64
CA PHE A 265 -0.14 2.10 -10.18
C PHE A 265 0.97 2.69 -11.05
N SER A 266 1.86 1.87 -11.60
CA SER A 266 2.82 2.30 -12.64
C SER A 266 2.16 2.91 -13.88
N HIS A 267 0.98 2.43 -14.30
CA HIS A 267 0.23 3.06 -15.40
C HIS A 267 -0.43 4.40 -15.02
N THR A 268 -0.45 4.73 -13.74
CA THR A 268 -1.14 5.91 -13.20
C THR A 268 -0.17 6.87 -12.50
N LEU A 269 1.11 6.83 -12.89
CA LEU A 269 2.10 7.85 -12.52
C LEU A 269 1.52 9.26 -12.65
N ASP A 270 1.84 10.11 -11.68
CA ASP A 270 1.39 11.50 -11.53
C ASP A 270 -0.12 11.70 -11.27
N CYS A 271 -0.88 10.62 -11.10
CA CYS A 271 -2.25 10.69 -10.62
C CYS A 271 -2.31 10.25 -9.16
N ASP A 272 -3.15 10.90 -8.38
CA ASP A 272 -3.33 10.65 -6.95
C ASP A 272 -4.55 9.78 -6.67
N VAL A 273 -5.40 9.55 -7.68
CA VAL A 273 -6.59 8.70 -7.59
C VAL A 273 -6.58 7.71 -8.75
N VAL A 274 -6.83 6.45 -8.45
CA VAL A 274 -7.00 5.38 -9.45
C VAL A 274 -8.41 4.87 -9.41
N VAL A 275 -9.07 4.82 -10.57
CA VAL A 275 -10.35 4.16 -10.75
C VAL A 275 -10.11 2.91 -11.59
N SER A 276 -10.27 1.73 -11.00
CA SER A 276 -10.11 0.47 -11.73
C SER A 276 -11.47 -0.08 -12.15
N PHE A 277 -11.56 -0.46 -13.42
CA PHE A 277 -12.73 -1.09 -14.04
C PHE A 277 -12.33 -2.50 -14.44
N GLN A 278 -13.12 -3.47 -14.00
CA GLN A 278 -12.89 -4.87 -14.30
C GLN A 278 -14.18 -5.48 -14.81
N HIS A 279 -14.10 -6.20 -15.93
CA HIS A 279 -15.20 -6.97 -16.46
C HIS A 279 -14.95 -8.45 -16.19
N ARG A 280 -15.92 -9.17 -15.64
CA ARG A 280 -15.84 -10.63 -15.63
C ARG A 280 -16.57 -11.17 -16.85
N ASP A 281 -15.82 -11.71 -17.80
CA ASP A 281 -16.42 -12.53 -18.86
C ASP A 281 -16.89 -13.86 -18.26
N CYS A 282 -18.06 -14.32 -18.67
CA CYS A 282 -18.73 -15.51 -18.14
C CYS A 282 -17.94 -16.83 -18.37
N ASP A 283 -16.83 -16.79 -19.09
CA ASP A 283 -16.18 -17.98 -19.65
C ASP A 283 -15.10 -18.61 -18.76
N GLU A 284 -14.69 -17.98 -17.66
CA GLU A 284 -13.66 -18.53 -16.75
C GLU A 284 -14.14 -19.66 -15.82
N ASP A 285 -15.44 -19.92 -15.70
CA ASP A 285 -15.96 -21.04 -14.87
C ASP A 285 -15.84 -22.41 -15.57
N LYS A 286 -15.19 -22.50 -16.75
CA LYS A 286 -15.01 -23.77 -17.47
C LYS A 286 -13.88 -24.66 -16.93
N ASP A 287 -12.95 -24.12 -16.14
CA ASP A 287 -11.75 -24.86 -15.69
C ASP A 287 -11.71 -25.19 -14.18
N THR A 288 -12.71 -24.82 -13.38
CA THR A 288 -12.87 -25.44 -12.06
C THR A 288 -13.48 -26.84 -12.21
N PRO A 289 -12.79 -27.91 -11.77
CA PRO A 289 -13.39 -29.25 -11.76
C PRO A 289 -14.64 -29.20 -10.90
N SER A 290 -15.80 -29.31 -11.54
CA SER A 290 -17.09 -29.42 -10.85
C SER A 290 -17.07 -30.67 -9.99
N ASP A 291 -16.79 -30.48 -8.71
CA ASP A 291 -16.95 -31.51 -7.70
C ASP A 291 -18.46 -31.76 -7.59
N LYS A 292 -18.91 -32.81 -8.28
CA LYS A 292 -20.31 -33.24 -8.39
C LYS A 292 -20.83 -33.70 -7.03
N ARG A 293 -21.15 -32.77 -6.13
CA ARG A 293 -22.10 -33.02 -5.05
C ARG A 293 -23.39 -32.33 -5.39
N ALA A 294 -24.33 -33.17 -5.84
CA ALA A 294 -25.73 -32.81 -5.99
C ALA A 294 -26.28 -32.36 -4.63
N ASP A 295 -26.53 -31.06 -4.50
CA ASP A 295 -27.51 -30.57 -3.55
C ASP A 295 -28.53 -29.73 -4.29
N SER A 296 -29.75 -30.25 -4.32
CA SER A 296 -30.92 -29.68 -4.97
C SER A 296 -31.52 -28.61 -4.07
N GLY A 297 -30.93 -27.43 -4.06
CA GLY A 297 -31.49 -26.23 -3.45
C GLY A 297 -31.55 -25.11 -4.47
N SER A 298 -32.75 -24.81 -4.96
CA SER A 298 -33.06 -23.72 -5.87
C SER A 298 -32.76 -22.35 -5.25
N GLY A 299 -31.49 -21.95 -5.25
CA GLY A 299 -31.06 -20.58 -5.09
C GLY A 299 -30.77 -20.01 -6.47
N SER A 300 -31.49 -18.96 -6.85
CA SER A 300 -31.26 -18.18 -8.07
C SER A 300 -29.83 -17.62 -8.09
N GLY A 301 -28.88 -18.41 -8.59
CA GLY A 301 -27.52 -17.96 -8.87
C GLY A 301 -27.58 -16.93 -9.98
N VAL A 302 -27.40 -15.67 -9.62
CA VAL A 302 -27.14 -14.60 -10.58
C VAL A 302 -25.83 -14.95 -11.28
N ASN A 303 -25.94 -15.46 -12.51
CA ASN A 303 -24.80 -15.73 -13.38
C ASN A 303 -24.01 -14.42 -13.56
N GLY A 304 -22.80 -14.42 -12.99
CA GLY A 304 -22.03 -13.23 -12.64
C GLY A 304 -21.18 -12.64 -13.76
N SER A 305 -21.84 -12.17 -14.83
CA SER A 305 -21.26 -11.16 -15.71
C SER A 305 -21.62 -9.77 -15.20
N GLY A 306 -20.69 -8.84 -15.32
CA GLY A 306 -20.91 -7.47 -14.87
C GLY A 306 -19.61 -6.76 -14.56
N TRP A 307 -19.73 -5.46 -14.41
CA TRP A 307 -18.61 -4.59 -14.10
C TRP A 307 -18.37 -4.51 -12.61
N ARG A 308 -17.10 -4.42 -12.24
CA ARG A 308 -16.64 -4.21 -10.87
C ARG A 308 -15.77 -2.97 -10.89
N TYR A 309 -15.96 -2.12 -9.90
CA TYR A 309 -15.24 -0.86 -9.82
C TYR A 309 -14.60 -0.69 -8.44
N GLU A 310 -13.40 -0.13 -8.43
CA GLU A 310 -12.75 0.40 -7.23
C GLU A 310 -12.25 1.81 -7.50
N VAL A 311 -12.38 2.70 -6.52
CA VAL A 311 -11.78 4.04 -6.52
C VAL A 311 -10.83 4.10 -5.33
N GLU A 312 -9.54 4.24 -5.59
CA GLU A 312 -8.50 4.31 -4.57
C GLU A 312 -7.83 5.69 -4.61
N GLU A 313 -7.93 6.44 -3.52
CA GLU A 313 -7.09 7.61 -3.29
C GLU A 313 -5.74 7.14 -2.76
N LYS A 314 -4.67 7.41 -3.51
CA LYS A 314 -3.35 6.86 -3.26
C LYS A 314 -2.72 7.39 -1.98
N TYR A 315 -1.69 6.66 -1.54
CA TYR A 315 -0.87 7.03 -0.38
C TYR A 315 -0.16 8.39 -0.56
N THR A 316 0.08 8.84 -1.79
CA THR A 316 0.65 10.16 -2.11
C THR A 316 -0.12 11.32 -1.48
N GLN A 317 -1.44 11.17 -1.27
CA GLN A 317 -2.27 12.18 -0.59
C GLN A 317 -2.28 12.05 0.94
N PHE A 318 -1.75 10.96 1.50
CA PHE A 318 -1.66 10.73 2.94
C PHE A 318 -0.40 11.39 3.55
N VAL A 319 0.66 11.52 2.76
CA VAL A 319 2.00 11.95 3.18
C VAL A 319 2.41 13.24 2.46
N ASN A 320 3.60 13.77 2.79
CA ASN A 320 4.18 14.90 2.07
C ASN A 320 4.99 14.38 0.88
N VAL A 321 4.63 14.80 -0.33
CA VAL A 321 5.36 14.47 -1.57
C VAL A 321 5.96 15.75 -2.14
N TRP A 322 7.27 15.75 -2.35
CA TRP A 322 8.07 16.92 -2.73
C TRP A 322 8.57 16.89 -4.17
N SER A 323 8.60 15.72 -4.82
CA SER A 323 9.01 15.58 -6.22
C SER A 323 7.98 16.14 -7.21
N ARG A 324 6.70 16.15 -6.83
CA ARG A 324 5.59 16.64 -7.67
C ARG A 324 4.46 17.27 -6.87
N PRO A 325 3.63 18.11 -7.50
CA PRO A 325 2.37 18.53 -6.91
C PRO A 325 1.41 17.35 -6.68
N VAL A 326 0.70 17.37 -5.56
CA VAL A 326 -0.34 16.41 -5.18
C VAL A 326 -1.68 17.13 -5.04
N THR A 327 -2.76 16.50 -5.48
CA THR A 327 -4.14 16.97 -5.34
C THR A 327 -4.67 16.80 -3.90
N ALA A 328 -5.66 17.60 -3.52
CA ALA A 328 -6.29 17.44 -2.21
C ALA A 328 -7.09 16.13 -2.14
N ARG A 329 -7.05 15.50 -0.97
CA ARG A 329 -7.85 14.30 -0.68
C ARG A 329 -9.31 14.66 -0.38
N LEU A 330 -10.25 13.89 -0.89
CA LEU A 330 -11.69 14.09 -0.67
C LEU A 330 -12.30 12.97 0.17
N ASP A 331 -13.22 13.32 1.07
CA ASP A 331 -14.03 12.33 1.77
C ASP A 331 -14.99 11.69 0.78
N MET A 332 -14.81 10.41 0.48
CA MET A 332 -15.63 9.66 -0.47
C MET A 332 -16.97 9.16 0.11
N THR A 333 -17.30 9.47 1.36
CA THR A 333 -18.60 9.11 1.96
C THR A 333 -19.82 9.66 1.19
N PRO A 334 -19.85 10.93 0.75
CA PRO A 334 -20.94 11.47 -0.05
C PRO A 334 -21.08 10.77 -1.41
N LEU A 335 -19.97 10.38 -2.02
CA LEU A 335 -19.92 9.61 -3.26
C LEU A 335 -20.50 8.21 -3.05
N ALA A 336 -20.05 7.48 -2.02
CA ALA A 336 -20.57 6.16 -1.69
C ALA A 336 -22.09 6.19 -1.42
N SER A 337 -22.55 7.20 -0.68
CA SER A 337 -23.98 7.44 -0.45
C SER A 337 -24.73 7.65 -1.76
N PHE A 338 -24.21 8.46 -2.68
CA PHE A 338 -24.86 8.70 -3.96
C PHE A 338 -24.90 7.43 -4.83
N LEU A 339 -23.80 6.67 -4.90
CA LEU A 339 -23.75 5.41 -5.64
C LEU A 339 -24.76 4.38 -5.12
N ASN A 340 -24.98 4.31 -3.80
CA ASN A 340 -26.03 3.47 -3.20
C ASN A 340 -27.46 3.88 -3.61
N GLU A 341 -27.68 5.17 -3.88
CA GLU A 341 -28.97 5.67 -4.36
C GLU A 341 -29.23 5.23 -5.82
N ILE A 342 -28.21 5.27 -6.68
CA ILE A 342 -28.39 5.08 -8.14
C ILE A 342 -28.12 3.65 -8.63
N ASP A 343 -27.31 2.87 -7.92
CA ASP A 343 -26.97 1.50 -8.30
C ASP A 343 -28.00 0.50 -7.76
N THR A 344 -29.24 0.57 -8.28
CA THR A 344 -30.36 -0.27 -7.81
C THR A 344 -30.24 -1.74 -8.21
N HIS A 345 -29.28 -2.07 -9.08
CA HIS A 345 -29.03 -3.43 -9.58
C HIS A 345 -27.67 -3.99 -9.14
N ARG A 346 -27.04 -3.39 -8.13
CA ARG A 346 -25.85 -3.94 -7.48
C ARG A 346 -26.11 -5.33 -6.88
N ALA A 347 -25.02 -6.06 -6.62
CA ALA A 347 -25.07 -7.35 -5.96
C ALA A 347 -25.90 -7.30 -4.65
N VAL A 348 -26.67 -8.37 -4.42
CA VAL A 348 -27.52 -8.49 -3.22
C VAL A 348 -26.67 -8.41 -1.96
N ASP A 349 -27.21 -7.76 -0.93
CA ASP A 349 -26.54 -7.53 0.36
C ASP A 349 -25.17 -6.86 0.21
N CYS A 350 -25.01 -5.97 -0.78
CA CYS A 350 -23.82 -5.16 -0.96
C CYS A 350 -24.17 -3.66 -0.99
N ASP A 351 -23.31 -2.86 -0.40
CA ASP A 351 -23.38 -1.40 -0.49
C ASP A 351 -22.02 -0.81 -0.87
N TRP A 352 -22.07 0.30 -1.60
CA TRP A 352 -20.93 1.17 -1.80
C TRP A 352 -20.49 1.73 -0.45
N ALA A 353 -19.23 1.51 -0.11
CA ALA A 353 -18.64 1.97 1.12
C ALA A 353 -17.25 2.54 0.85
N SER A 354 -16.81 3.45 1.71
CA SER A 354 -15.45 3.96 1.72
C SER A 354 -14.98 4.12 3.17
N PRO A 355 -13.68 3.86 3.47
CA PRO A 355 -13.07 4.25 4.73
C PRO A 355 -13.10 5.77 4.95
N ARG A 356 -12.72 6.18 6.16
CA ARG A 356 -12.60 7.61 6.51
C ARG A 356 -11.45 8.26 5.72
N LEU A 357 -11.54 9.57 5.52
CA LEU A 357 -10.51 10.44 4.92
C LEU A 357 -9.06 10.18 5.43
N VAL A 358 -8.93 9.82 6.71
CA VAL A 358 -7.66 9.60 7.40
C VAL A 358 -7.14 8.15 7.31
N ASP A 359 -7.78 7.26 6.55
CA ASP A 359 -7.17 5.96 6.21
C ASP A 359 -6.01 6.21 5.21
N SER A 360 -4.92 5.43 5.26
CA SER A 360 -3.73 5.69 4.44
C SER A 360 -3.98 5.53 2.93
N GLY A 361 -4.92 4.68 2.53
CA GLY A 361 -5.40 4.50 1.15
C GLY A 361 -6.90 4.18 1.16
N PRO A 362 -7.77 5.19 1.28
CA PRO A 362 -9.20 4.94 1.33
C PRO A 362 -9.65 4.39 -0.03
N LEU A 363 -10.32 3.23 0.04
CA LEU A 363 -10.78 2.46 -1.09
C LEU A 363 -12.31 2.46 -1.11
N LEU A 364 -12.90 3.14 -2.09
CA LEU A 364 -14.34 3.06 -2.35
C LEU A 364 -14.64 1.89 -3.27
N ARG A 365 -15.60 1.05 -2.87
CA ARG A 365 -15.97 -0.20 -3.55
C ARG A 365 -17.33 -0.70 -3.07
N LEU A 366 -17.90 -1.68 -3.77
CA LEU A 366 -19.00 -2.48 -3.25
C LEU A 366 -18.46 -3.48 -2.21
N ASP A 367 -19.01 -3.42 -1.01
CA ASP A 367 -18.74 -4.33 0.11
C ASP A 367 -19.99 -5.12 0.45
N SER A 368 -19.83 -6.43 0.65
CA SER A 368 -20.91 -7.25 1.19
C SER A 368 -21.18 -6.93 2.67
N HIS A 369 -22.45 -6.94 3.06
CA HIS A 369 -22.91 -6.69 4.41
C HIS A 369 -22.22 -7.64 5.40
N GLY A 370 -21.58 -7.06 6.42
CA GLY A 370 -20.85 -7.81 7.43
C GLY A 370 -19.47 -8.33 6.98
N GLN A 371 -19.04 -8.06 5.74
CA GLN A 371 -17.74 -8.48 5.19
C GLN A 371 -16.90 -7.30 4.70
N LYS A 372 -16.66 -6.32 5.57
CA LYS A 372 -15.72 -5.24 5.28
C LYS A 372 -14.31 -5.80 5.11
N LEU A 373 -13.56 -5.28 4.15
CA LEU A 373 -12.14 -5.64 4.00
C LEU A 373 -11.36 -5.32 5.28
N LEU A 374 -10.55 -6.29 5.71
CA LEU A 374 -9.51 -6.06 6.72
C LEU A 374 -8.50 -5.04 6.19
N LYS A 375 -7.75 -4.39 7.09
CA LYS A 375 -6.71 -3.43 6.72
C LYS A 375 -5.72 -4.10 5.74
N ALA A 376 -5.18 -5.26 6.08
CA ALA A 376 -4.29 -6.03 5.20
C ALA A 376 -4.86 -6.29 3.80
N GLN A 377 -6.17 -6.54 3.67
CA GLN A 377 -6.81 -6.77 2.36
C GLN A 377 -6.94 -5.47 1.55
N ARG A 378 -7.20 -4.32 2.21
CA ARG A 378 -7.24 -3.02 1.54
C ARG A 378 -5.89 -2.62 0.97
N TYR A 379 -4.79 -3.00 1.61
CA TYR A 379 -3.45 -2.73 1.10
C TYR A 379 -2.87 -3.85 0.24
N GLY A 380 -3.45 -5.04 0.27
CA GLY A 380 -3.03 -6.16 -0.56
C GLY A 380 -3.38 -5.99 -2.04
N HIS A 381 -2.93 -6.94 -2.84
CA HIS A 381 -3.13 -6.99 -4.29
C HIS A 381 -4.62 -6.94 -4.67
N PRO A 382 -5.04 -6.13 -5.66
CA PRO A 382 -6.41 -6.16 -6.19
C PRO A 382 -6.84 -7.57 -6.61
N THR A 383 -5.91 -8.40 -7.09
CA THR A 383 -6.13 -9.82 -7.44
C THR A 383 -6.55 -10.70 -6.26
N ALA A 384 -6.30 -10.29 -5.02
CA ALA A 384 -6.62 -11.05 -3.81
C ALA A 384 -7.85 -10.49 -3.06
N ARG A 385 -8.45 -9.39 -3.55
CA ARG A 385 -9.63 -8.78 -2.92
C ARG A 385 -10.90 -9.47 -3.45
N PRO A 386 -11.85 -9.86 -2.58
CA PRO A 386 -13.19 -10.21 -3.07
C PRO A 386 -13.78 -8.98 -3.76
N MET A 387 -14.44 -9.09 -4.91
CA MET A 387 -15.03 -7.96 -5.63
C MET A 387 -16.44 -8.29 -6.13
N HIS A 388 -17.36 -7.35 -5.93
CA HIS A 388 -18.78 -7.52 -6.25
C HIS A 388 -19.17 -6.72 -7.49
N THR A 389 -20.13 -7.24 -8.24
CA THR A 389 -20.63 -6.62 -9.47
C THR A 389 -21.57 -5.46 -9.16
N SER A 390 -21.34 -4.34 -9.82
CA SER A 390 -22.24 -3.20 -9.87
C SER A 390 -23.24 -3.36 -11.02
N GLY A 391 -24.44 -2.82 -10.85
CA GLY A 391 -25.43 -2.69 -11.92
C GLY A 391 -25.24 -1.44 -12.78
N LEU A 392 -24.33 -0.53 -12.40
CA LEU A 392 -24.07 0.69 -13.15
C LEU A 392 -23.28 0.40 -14.42
N PRO A 393 -23.70 0.96 -15.57
CA PRO A 393 -22.87 0.95 -16.77
C PRO A 393 -21.55 1.73 -16.58
N PRO A 394 -20.45 1.33 -17.24
CA PRO A 394 -19.14 1.97 -17.08
C PRO A 394 -19.13 3.47 -17.32
N GLU A 395 -19.88 3.94 -18.31
CA GLU A 395 -19.99 5.35 -18.67
C GLU A 395 -20.69 6.17 -17.60
N ILE A 396 -21.71 5.59 -16.93
CA ILE A 396 -22.39 6.25 -15.82
C ILE A 396 -21.45 6.32 -14.62
N PHE A 397 -20.78 5.21 -14.28
CA PHE A 397 -19.83 5.18 -13.19
C PHE A 397 -18.69 6.20 -13.42
N GLU A 398 -18.05 6.18 -14.59
CA GLU A 398 -17.00 7.14 -14.96
C GLU A 398 -17.48 8.60 -14.81
N ASN A 399 -18.65 8.93 -15.37
CA ASN A 399 -19.19 10.29 -15.30
C ASN A 399 -19.44 10.74 -13.86
N VAL A 400 -19.98 9.87 -13.01
CA VAL A 400 -20.20 10.16 -11.59
C VAL A 400 -18.88 10.43 -10.88
N ILE A 401 -17.89 9.55 -11.02
CA ILE A 401 -16.57 9.71 -10.38
C ILE A 401 -15.90 11.02 -10.82
N LEU A 402 -15.85 11.28 -12.13
CA LEU A 402 -15.21 12.49 -12.64
C LEU A 402 -15.94 13.76 -12.20
N SER A 403 -17.28 13.74 -12.16
CA SER A 403 -18.06 14.88 -11.66
C SER A 403 -17.77 15.17 -10.19
N PHE A 404 -17.61 14.12 -9.36
CA PHE A 404 -17.31 14.23 -7.94
C PHE A 404 -15.98 14.93 -7.70
N PHE A 405 -14.91 14.46 -8.35
CA PHE A 405 -13.57 15.07 -8.19
C PHE A 405 -13.49 16.47 -8.80
N LYS A 406 -14.11 16.72 -9.97
CA LYS A 406 -14.19 18.06 -10.56
C LYS A 406 -14.89 19.06 -9.65
N PHE A 407 -15.99 18.65 -9.02
CA PHE A 407 -16.74 19.51 -8.11
C PHE A 407 -15.96 19.74 -6.81
N GLY A 408 -15.46 18.68 -6.17
CA GLY A 408 -14.77 18.77 -4.89
C GLY A 408 -13.42 19.51 -4.95
N LEU A 409 -12.74 19.47 -6.10
CA LEU A 409 -11.46 20.15 -6.31
C LEU A 409 -11.59 21.52 -7.00
N GLN A 410 -12.80 22.02 -7.20
CA GLN A 410 -13.00 23.31 -7.85
C GLN A 410 -12.29 24.43 -7.07
N GLY A 411 -11.32 25.09 -7.72
CA GLY A 411 -10.53 26.16 -7.12
C GLY A 411 -9.43 25.68 -6.15
N VAL A 412 -9.15 24.38 -6.08
CA VAL A 412 -8.10 23.79 -5.25
C VAL A 412 -6.98 23.27 -6.14
N ALA A 413 -5.90 24.05 -6.27
CA ALA A 413 -4.75 23.64 -7.06
C ALA A 413 -3.91 22.56 -6.34
N PRO A 414 -3.33 21.59 -7.08
CA PRO A 414 -2.31 20.69 -6.55
C PRO A 414 -1.09 21.46 -6.00
N ARG A 415 -0.41 20.91 -4.98
CA ARG A 415 0.74 21.57 -4.36
C ARG A 415 1.86 20.59 -4.03
N VAL A 416 3.10 21.06 -4.17
CA VAL A 416 4.29 20.36 -3.66
C VAL A 416 4.24 20.37 -2.13
N GLY A 417 4.58 19.23 -1.51
CA GLY A 417 4.40 18.97 -0.08
C GLY A 417 2.99 18.53 0.30
N GLY A 418 2.03 18.56 -0.63
CA GLY A 418 0.65 18.13 -0.39
C GLY A 418 -0.17 19.10 0.49
N PHE A 419 -1.04 18.52 1.32
CA PHE A 419 -2.00 19.25 2.16
C PHE A 419 -1.95 18.73 3.60
N GLY A 420 -1.98 19.63 4.58
CA GLY A 420 -2.08 19.28 5.99
C GLY A 420 -3.43 18.65 6.36
N TRP A 421 -3.48 17.91 7.48
CA TRP A 421 -4.74 17.29 7.94
C TRP A 421 -5.84 18.32 8.24
N ASP A 422 -5.48 19.43 8.88
CA ASP A 422 -6.44 20.50 9.19
C ASP A 422 -7.01 21.13 7.91
N GLU A 423 -6.18 21.33 6.87
CA GLU A 423 -6.64 21.84 5.58
C GLU A 423 -7.63 20.87 4.92
N LEU A 424 -7.33 19.58 4.93
CA LEU A 424 -8.19 18.55 4.34
C LEU A 424 -9.52 18.42 5.10
N HIS A 425 -9.50 18.50 6.42
CA HIS A 425 -10.72 18.52 7.22
C HIS A 425 -11.57 19.77 6.94
N GLN A 426 -10.95 20.95 6.86
CA GLN A 426 -11.66 22.19 6.53
C GLN A 426 -12.25 22.18 5.12
N LEU A 427 -11.50 21.64 4.14
CA LEU A 427 -11.96 21.47 2.76
C LEU A 427 -13.23 20.61 2.73
N ASN A 428 -13.16 19.40 3.30
CA ASN A 428 -14.25 18.44 3.24
C ASN A 428 -15.48 18.80 4.09
N ALA A 429 -15.28 19.50 5.22
CA ALA A 429 -16.39 19.86 6.11
C ALA A 429 -17.14 21.13 5.66
N ASN A 430 -16.44 22.13 5.14
CA ASN A 430 -16.99 23.50 5.05
C ASN A 430 -17.00 24.08 3.64
N LYS A 431 -16.21 23.54 2.70
CA LYS A 431 -16.02 24.17 1.39
C LYS A 431 -16.76 23.48 0.25
N ILE A 432 -17.27 22.27 0.46
CA ILE A 432 -17.89 21.47 -0.59
C ILE A 432 -19.34 21.18 -0.21
N ASP A 433 -20.28 21.71 -1.00
CA ASP A 433 -21.70 21.40 -0.86
C ASP A 433 -22.06 20.17 -1.70
N TRP A 434 -21.94 19.00 -1.09
CA TRP A 434 -22.24 17.74 -1.76
C TRP A 434 -23.71 17.59 -2.18
N ASN A 435 -24.65 18.34 -1.58
CA ASN A 435 -26.05 18.31 -2.01
C ASN A 435 -26.23 19.01 -3.35
N VAL A 436 -25.50 20.12 -3.56
CA VAL A 436 -25.47 20.81 -4.86
C VAL A 436 -24.89 19.90 -5.93
N TRP A 437 -23.77 19.23 -5.66
CA TRP A 437 -23.20 18.23 -6.58
C TRP A 437 -24.20 17.11 -6.90
N LYS A 438 -24.80 16.49 -5.86
CA LYS A 438 -25.82 15.43 -6.04
C LYS A 438 -26.98 15.89 -6.92
N ALA A 439 -27.49 17.10 -6.72
CA ALA A 439 -28.57 17.64 -7.56
C ALA A 439 -28.15 17.85 -9.03
N GLN A 440 -26.94 18.38 -9.25
CA GLN A 440 -26.40 18.59 -10.60
C GLN A 440 -26.19 17.28 -11.36
N ILE A 441 -25.59 16.27 -10.71
CA ILE A 441 -25.32 14.98 -11.35
C ILE A 441 -26.61 14.22 -11.65
N LYS A 442 -27.63 14.24 -10.75
CA LYS A 442 -28.95 13.65 -11.03
C LYS A 442 -29.61 14.26 -12.26
N ALA A 443 -29.62 15.60 -12.35
CA ALA A 443 -30.15 16.31 -13.50
C ALA A 443 -29.42 15.95 -14.81
N SER A 444 -28.11 15.70 -14.76
CA SER A 444 -27.32 15.33 -15.95
C SER A 444 -27.48 13.86 -16.37
N LEU A 445 -27.89 12.99 -15.45
CA LEU A 445 -28.10 11.57 -15.69
C LEU A 445 -29.56 11.23 -16.04
N ASP A 446 -30.46 12.22 -15.99
CA ASP A 446 -31.92 12.06 -16.20
C ASP A 446 -32.56 11.08 -15.20
N ILE A 447 -32.18 11.19 -13.91
CA ILE A 447 -32.65 10.34 -12.79
C ILE A 447 -33.25 11.12 -11.62
#